data_AF-A0A7I0J6X0-F1
#
_entry.id   AF-A0A7I0J6X0-F1
#
_cell.length_a   1.000
_cell.length_b   1.000
_cell.length_c   1.000
_cell.angle_alpha   90.00
_cell.angle_beta   90.00
_cell.angle_gamma   90.00
#
_symmetry.space_group_name_H-M   'P 1'
#
loop_
_entity.id
_entity.type
_entity.pdbx_description
1 polymer ?
#
loop_
_entity_poly.entity_id
_entity_poly.type
_entity_poly.pdbx_seq_one_letter_code
_entity_poly.pdbx_strand_id
1 'polypeptide(L)'
;RAEALALLAAGLDKRDLFRPAIQAYEASLALVSSPAVQADYADLKARKGFRVIDHSVDADSSTPRICAQLSEELVKIAVDYSQFVTVDNAAPKAVEAKTNQICVA
;
A
#
# COMPACT_ATOMS: atom_id res chain seq x y z
N ARG A 1 3.70 24.80 11.95
CA ARG A 1 3.46 23.36 12.21
C ARG A 1 3.33 22.56 10.90
N ALA A 2 2.43 22.94 9.99
CA ALA A 2 2.30 22.27 8.68
C ALA A 2 3.63 22.25 7.90
N GLU A 3 4.29 23.40 7.74
CA GLU A 3 5.60 23.48 7.07
C GLU A 3 6.66 22.57 7.69
N ALA A 4 6.71 22.47 9.02
CA ALA A 4 7.64 21.58 9.71
C ALA A 4 7.38 20.09 9.40
N LEU A 5 6.10 19.71 9.21
CA LEU A 5 5.72 18.35 8.80
C LEU A 5 6.08 18.08 7.34
N ALA A 6 5.88 19.05 6.44
CA ALA A 6 6.31 18.94 5.05
C ALA A 6 7.85 18.82 4.93
N LEU A 7 8.59 19.59 5.72
CA LEU A 7 10.06 19.47 5.80
C LEU A 7 10.51 18.11 6.36
N LEU A 8 9.82 17.61 7.39
CA LEU A 8 10.07 16.26 7.91
C LEU A 8 9.81 15.20 6.85
N ALA A 9 8.71 15.31 6.09
CA ALA A 9 8.36 14.39 5.02
C ALA A 9 9.45 14.33 3.93
N ALA A 10 9.92 15.49 3.46
CA ALA A 10 11.02 15.56 2.49
C ALA A 10 12.33 14.96 3.05
N GLY A 11 12.61 15.15 4.34
CA GLY A 11 13.76 14.54 5.02
C GLY A 11 13.66 13.02 5.14
N LEU A 12 12.45 12.49 5.35
CA LEU A 12 12.16 11.06 5.41
C LEU A 12 12.26 10.43 4.01
N ASP A 13 11.77 11.08 2.96
CA ASP A 13 11.89 10.61 1.57
C ASP A 13 13.37 10.46 1.17
N LYS A 14 14.20 11.46 1.48
CA LYS A 14 15.67 11.41 1.25
C LYS A 14 16.39 10.27 1.99
N ARG A 15 15.75 9.67 2.98
CA ARG A 15 16.28 8.54 3.77
C ARG A 15 15.64 7.21 3.38
N ASP A 16 14.89 7.17 2.28
CA ASP A 16 14.12 6.03 1.82
C ASP A 16 13.08 5.53 2.86
N LEU A 17 12.67 6.40 3.79
CA LEU A 17 11.62 6.12 4.78
C LEU A 17 10.26 6.55 4.22
N PHE A 18 9.84 5.90 3.14
CA PHE A 18 8.72 6.36 2.31
C PHE A 18 7.37 6.35 3.01
N ARG A 19 7.03 5.29 3.76
CA ARG A 19 5.75 5.21 4.48
C ARG A 19 5.62 6.31 5.54
N PRO A 20 6.62 6.54 6.42
CA PRO A 20 6.64 7.72 7.30
C PRO A 20 6.59 9.07 6.56
N ALA A 21 7.27 9.20 5.42
CA ALA A 21 7.26 10.42 4.62
C ALA A 21 5.86 10.75 4.08
N ILE A 22 5.17 9.76 3.50
CA ILE A 22 3.78 9.87 3.02
C ILE A 22 2.85 10.31 4.17
N GLN A 23 2.98 9.68 5.34
CA GLN A 23 2.17 10.02 6.53
C GLN A 23 2.45 11.45 7.05
N ALA A 24 3.70 11.90 7.00
CA ALA A 24 4.06 13.26 7.39
C ALA A 24 3.48 14.30 6.41
N TYR A 25 3.48 14.01 5.11
CA TYR A 25 2.79 14.85 4.11
C TYR A 25 1.27 14.90 4.35
N GLU A 26 0.62 13.76 4.60
CA GLU A 26 -0.82 13.69 4.94
C GLU A 26 -1.14 14.53 6.18
N ALA A 27 -0.31 14.41 7.23
CA ALA A 27 -0.46 15.21 8.44
C ALA A 27 -0.25 16.72 8.19
N SER A 28 0.65 17.11 7.28
CA SER A 28 0.80 18.51 6.86
C SER A 28 -0.45 19.02 6.15
N LEU A 29 -0.96 18.25 5.18
CA LEU A 29 -2.12 18.61 4.36
C LEU A 29 -3.42 18.67 5.16
N ALA A 30 -3.53 17.85 6.21
CA ALA A 30 -4.64 17.92 7.16
C ALA A 30 -4.67 19.23 7.97
N LEU A 31 -3.54 19.91 8.11
CA LEU A 31 -3.46 21.21 8.81
C LEU A 31 -3.64 22.39 7.86
N VAL A 32 -3.00 22.35 6.69
CA VAL A 32 -3.04 23.43 5.69
C VAL A 32 -3.08 22.81 4.30
N SER A 33 -4.10 23.17 3.53
CA SER A 33 -4.13 22.85 2.11
C SER A 33 -3.09 23.68 1.37
N SER A 34 -2.09 23.00 0.78
CA SER A 34 -1.01 23.63 0.02
C SER A 34 -0.82 22.89 -1.30
N PRO A 35 -0.99 23.55 -2.46
CA PRO A 35 -0.81 22.92 -3.76
C PRO A 35 0.58 22.33 -3.97
N ALA A 36 1.62 22.98 -3.44
CA ALA A 36 3.00 22.49 -3.53
C ALA A 36 3.20 21.19 -2.74
N VAL A 37 2.74 21.16 -1.48
CA VAL A 37 2.81 19.95 -0.64
C VAL A 37 1.96 18.82 -1.21
N GLN A 38 0.81 19.14 -1.82
CA GLN A 38 -0.05 18.17 -2.48
C GLN A 38 0.65 17.52 -3.68
N ALA A 39 1.41 18.29 -4.46
CA ALA A 39 2.19 17.78 -5.59
C ALA A 39 3.30 16.83 -5.10
N ASP A 40 4.07 17.23 -4.07
CA ASP A 40 5.13 16.40 -3.48
C ASP A 40 4.57 15.09 -2.91
N TYR A 41 3.45 15.16 -2.17
CA TYR A 41 2.74 14.00 -1.66
C TYR A 41 2.31 13.05 -2.79
N ALA A 42 1.68 13.59 -3.83
CA ALA A 42 1.17 12.80 -4.95
C ALA A 42 2.30 12.10 -5.72
N ASP A 43 3.40 12.79 -5.98
CA ASP A 43 4.60 12.22 -6.60
C ASP A 43 5.16 11.07 -5.75
N LEU A 44 5.40 11.30 -4.46
CA LEU A 44 5.95 10.28 -3.59
C LEU A 44 5.02 9.06 -3.48
N LYS A 45 3.72 9.28 -3.34
CA LYS A 45 2.72 8.20 -3.27
C LYS A 45 2.68 7.39 -4.57
N ALA A 46 2.80 8.03 -5.73
CA ALA A 46 2.84 7.33 -7.02
C ALA A 46 4.09 6.44 -7.14
N ARG A 47 5.25 6.95 -6.72
CA ARG A 47 6.52 6.21 -6.81
C ARG A 47 6.67 5.12 -5.75
N LYS A 48 6.22 5.38 -4.52
CA LYS A 48 6.60 4.64 -3.32
C LYS A 48 5.43 4.23 -2.42
N GLY A 49 4.20 4.54 -2.81
CA GLY A 49 3.01 4.10 -2.08
C GLY A 49 2.82 2.58 -2.16
N PHE A 50 2.11 2.05 -1.15
CA PHE A 50 1.66 0.66 -1.12
C PHE A 50 0.71 0.37 -2.29
N ARG A 51 1.06 -0.58 -3.16
CA ARG A 51 0.31 -0.88 -4.37
C ARG A 51 0.49 -2.31 -4.85
N VAL A 52 -0.42 -2.76 -5.72
CA VAL A 52 -0.22 -3.96 -6.54
C VAL A 52 0.82 -3.63 -7.62
N ILE A 53 1.81 -4.50 -7.76
CA ILE A 53 2.91 -4.35 -8.72
C ILE A 53 2.85 -5.38 -9.84
N ASP A 54 2.21 -6.53 -9.60
CA ASP A 54 2.06 -7.61 -10.57
C ASP A 54 0.91 -8.54 -10.18
N HIS A 55 0.52 -9.46 -11.06
CA HIS A 55 -0.40 -10.54 -10.76
C HIS A 55 -0.10 -11.80 -11.58
N SER A 56 -0.50 -12.96 -11.06
CA SER A 56 -0.41 -14.24 -11.76
C SER A 56 -1.70 -15.04 -11.61
N VAL A 57 -1.98 -15.89 -12.59
CA VAL A 57 -3.16 -16.77 -12.60
C VAL A 57 -2.68 -18.21 -12.78
N ASP A 58 -3.06 -19.07 -11.84
CA ASP A 58 -2.82 -20.51 -11.89
C ASP A 58 -4.16 -21.21 -12.09
N ALA A 59 -4.55 -21.43 -13.35
CA ALA A 59 -5.88 -21.92 -13.72
C ALA A 59 -5.96 -23.46 -13.82
N ASP A 60 -4.85 -24.13 -14.10
CA ASP A 60 -4.82 -25.56 -14.40
C ASP A 60 -4.48 -26.45 -13.18
N SER A 61 -4.21 -25.84 -12.03
CA SER A 61 -3.99 -26.59 -10.79
C SER A 61 -5.30 -27.18 -10.23
N SER A 62 -5.16 -28.14 -9.31
CA SER A 62 -6.31 -28.70 -8.56
C SER A 62 -7.02 -27.66 -7.68
N THR A 63 -6.40 -26.50 -7.44
CA THR A 63 -6.93 -25.37 -6.68
C THR A 63 -6.67 -24.08 -7.46
N PRO A 64 -7.48 -23.78 -8.49
CA PRO A 64 -7.29 -22.59 -9.31
C PRO A 64 -7.25 -21.32 -8.47
N ARG A 65 -6.29 -20.43 -8.73
CA ARG A 65 -6.11 -19.21 -7.94
C ARG A 65 -5.57 -18.05 -8.76
N ILE A 66 -5.89 -16.85 -8.31
CA ILE A 66 -5.25 -15.60 -8.75
C ILE A 66 -4.41 -15.05 -7.60
N CYS A 67 -3.20 -14.58 -7.91
CA CYS A 67 -2.31 -13.99 -6.94
C CYS A 67 -1.96 -12.55 -7.34
N ALA A 68 -2.06 -11.62 -6.39
CA ALA A 68 -1.62 -10.24 -6.53
C ALA A 68 -0.31 -10.03 -5.78
N GLN A 69 0.68 -9.46 -6.46
CA GLN A 69 1.98 -9.10 -5.90
C GLN A 69 1.95 -7.64 -5.43
N LEU A 70 2.44 -7.38 -4.23
CA LEU A 70 2.44 -6.07 -3.60
C LEU A 70 3.86 -5.49 -3.51
N SER A 71 3.93 -4.16 -3.41
CA SER A 71 5.18 -3.40 -3.35
C SER A 71 5.94 -3.55 -2.03
N GLU A 72 5.30 -4.03 -0.97
CA GLU A 72 5.88 -4.19 0.37
C GLU A 72 5.48 -5.54 0.96
N GLU A 73 6.26 -6.04 1.93
CA GLU A 73 5.92 -7.24 2.68
C GLU A 73 4.63 -7.06 3.49
N LEU A 74 3.82 -8.10 3.48
CA LEU A 74 2.64 -8.27 4.31
C LEU A 74 3.05 -8.52 5.76
N VAL A 75 2.22 -8.02 6.67
CA VAL A 75 2.40 -8.23 8.10
C VAL A 75 2.09 -9.70 8.40
N LYS A 76 3.07 -10.41 8.98
CA LYS A 76 2.99 -11.86 9.18
C LYS A 76 2.04 -12.30 10.31
N ILE A 77 1.71 -11.40 11.23
CA ILE A 77 0.98 -11.73 12.46
C ILE A 77 -0.17 -10.74 12.67
N ALA A 78 -1.31 -11.25 13.16
CA ALA A 78 -2.46 -10.47 13.62
C ALA A 78 -3.24 -9.69 12.54
N VAL A 79 -3.09 -10.03 11.26
CA VAL A 79 -3.93 -9.49 10.18
C VAL A 79 -4.65 -10.63 9.46
N ASP A 80 -5.98 -10.59 9.48
CA ASP A 80 -6.81 -11.43 8.62
C ASP A 80 -7.04 -10.71 7.28
N TYR A 81 -6.28 -11.12 6.26
CA TYR A 81 -6.34 -10.50 4.94
C TYR A 81 -7.67 -10.76 4.20
N SER A 82 -8.47 -11.74 4.63
CA SER A 82 -9.77 -12.02 4.02
C SER A 82 -10.76 -10.87 4.20
N GLN A 83 -10.57 -10.01 5.21
CA GLN A 83 -11.42 -8.85 5.47
C GLN A 83 -11.19 -7.69 4.49
N PHE A 84 -10.09 -7.70 3.74
CA PHE A 84 -9.70 -6.63 2.82
C PHE A 84 -9.85 -7.03 1.34
N VAL A 85 -10.33 -8.25 1.09
CA VAL A 85 -10.43 -8.82 -0.26
C VAL A 85 -11.86 -9.30 -0.47
N THR A 86 -12.42 -8.96 -1.63
CA THR A 86 -13.72 -9.47 -2.07
C THR A 86 -13.60 -9.96 -3.50
N VAL A 87 -14.29 -11.05 -3.80
CA VAL A 87 -14.46 -11.56 -5.17
C VAL A 87 -15.93 -11.41 -5.51
N ASP A 88 -16.25 -10.68 -6.59
CA ASP A 88 -17.62 -10.39 -7.00
C ASP A 88 -18.51 -9.82 -5.88
N ASN A 89 -17.92 -8.93 -5.05
CA ASN A 89 -18.54 -8.34 -3.84
C ASN A 89 -18.94 -9.35 -2.75
N ALA A 90 -18.41 -10.57 -2.80
CA ALA A 90 -18.57 -11.59 -1.78
C ALA A 90 -17.25 -11.89 -1.07
N ALA A 91 -17.35 -12.48 0.13
CA ALA A 91 -16.18 -12.97 0.85
C ALA A 91 -15.50 -14.08 0.03
N PRO A 92 -14.17 -14.01 -0.19
CA PRO A 92 -13.43 -15.04 -0.90
C PRO A 92 -13.51 -16.37 -0.17
N LYS A 93 -13.47 -17.48 -0.92
CA LYS A 93 -13.54 -18.84 -0.32
C LYS A 93 -12.26 -19.17 0.42
N ALA A 94 -11.12 -18.76 -0.13
CA ALA A 94 -9.83 -18.88 0.52
C ALA A 94 -8.96 -17.67 0.19
N VAL A 95 -8.24 -17.17 1.19
CA VAL A 95 -7.21 -16.14 1.03
C VAL A 95 -5.93 -16.65 1.65
N GLU A 96 -4.86 -16.64 0.87
CA GLU A 96 -3.51 -16.93 1.34
C GLU A 96 -2.67 -15.66 1.23
N ALA A 97 -1.99 -15.29 2.31
CA ALA A 97 -1.06 -14.16 2.34
C ALA A 97 0.33 -14.67 2.67
N LYS A 98 1.29 -14.44 1.77
CA LYS A 98 2.67 -14.89 1.93
C LYS A 98 3.66 -13.87 1.41
N THR A 99 4.65 -13.51 2.23
CA THR A 99 5.66 -12.49 1.91
C THR A 99 4.99 -11.19 1.47
N ASN A 100 5.01 -10.84 0.19
CA ASN A 100 4.37 -9.66 -0.39
C ASN A 100 3.29 -10.05 -1.41
N GLN A 101 2.71 -11.25 -1.30
CA GLN A 101 1.71 -11.76 -2.24
C GLN A 101 0.43 -12.17 -1.51
N ILE A 102 -0.72 -11.86 -2.11
CA ILE A 102 -2.03 -12.35 -1.69
C ILE A 102 -2.61 -13.21 -2.81
N CYS A 103 -2.99 -14.45 -2.51
CA CYS A 103 -3.65 -15.36 -3.44
C CYS A 103 -5.09 -15.63 -3.00
N VAL A 104 -5.99 -15.76 -3.97
CA VAL A 104 -7.42 -15.98 -3.76
C VAL A 104 -7.90 -17.12 -4.64
N ALA A 105 -8.72 -18.00 -4.07
CA ALA A 105 -9.36 -19.14 -4.74
C ALA A 105 -10.89 -19.13 -4.58
#